data_AF-A0A1A8GCE9-F1
#
_entry.id   AF-A0A1A8GCE9-F1
#
_cell.length_a   1.000
_cell.length_b   1.000
_cell.length_c   1.000
_cell.angle_alpha   90.00
_cell.angle_beta   90.00
_cell.angle_gamma   90.00
#
_symmetry.space_group_name_H-M   'P 1'
#
loop_
_entity.id
_entity.type
_entity.pdbx_description
1 polymer ?
#
loop_
_entity_poly.entity_id
_entity_poly.type
_entity_poly.pdbx_seq_one_letter_code
_entity_poly.pdbx_strand_id
1 'polypeptide(L)'
;LPLGHRAVDFSLLSVQVPSPIWCPTSLIVNGKETRFLVPEPGLPLNFVNSTGMCYEAEEVRQCLLKGLKESSVMSHADSLLLAEVEDEVRRQVGVVYSQDGQ
;
A
#
# COMPACT_ATOMS: atom_id res chain seq x y z
N LEU A 1 -5.14 -2.03 19.90
CA LEU A 1 -5.26 -0.58 19.63
C LEU A 1 -5.89 -0.43 18.25
N PRO A 2 -6.94 0.39 18.05
CA PRO A 2 -7.50 0.55 16.72
C PRO A 2 -6.45 1.26 15.86
N LEU A 3 -6.08 0.66 14.73
CA LEU A 3 -5.18 1.23 13.74
C LEU A 3 -5.82 2.52 13.21
N GLY A 4 -5.43 3.64 13.81
CA GLY A 4 -6.00 4.96 13.59
C GLY A 4 -5.79 5.44 12.16
N HIS A 5 -6.77 6.19 11.67
CA HIS A 5 -6.73 6.96 10.43
C HIS A 5 -5.35 7.62 10.24
N ARG A 6 -4.72 7.44 9.07
CA ARG A 6 -3.51 8.18 8.72
C ARG A 6 -3.91 9.52 8.10
N ALA A 7 -3.50 10.61 8.74
CA ALA A 7 -3.62 11.96 8.25
C ALA A 7 -2.22 12.54 7.95
N VAL A 8 -2.10 13.28 6.86
CA VAL A 8 -0.93 14.10 6.56
C VAL A 8 -1.40 15.54 6.55
N ASP A 9 -0.92 16.31 7.52
CA ASP A 9 -1.33 17.69 7.75
C ASP A 9 -0.19 18.66 7.40
N PHE A 10 -0.48 19.57 6.47
CA PHE A 10 0.30 20.78 6.21
C PHE A 10 -0.53 21.98 6.67
N SER A 11 0.10 23.14 6.90
CA SER A 11 -0.53 24.32 7.55
C SER A 11 -1.90 24.76 7.00
N LEU A 12 -2.26 24.40 5.76
CA LEU A 12 -3.57 24.67 5.13
C LEU A 12 -4.19 23.46 4.41
N LEU A 13 -3.58 22.26 4.50
CA LEU A 13 -4.02 21.07 3.77
C LEU A 13 -4.06 19.86 4.70
N SER A 14 -5.23 19.23 4.82
CA SER A 14 -5.43 17.95 5.50
C SER A 14 -5.80 16.88 4.47
N VAL A 15 -5.01 15.82 4.39
CA VAL A 15 -5.34 14.62 3.60
C VAL A 15 -5.49 13.43 4.54
N GLN A 16 -6.64 12.76 4.50
CA GLN A 16 -6.93 11.59 5.33
C GLN A 16 -7.30 10.40 4.46
N VAL A 17 -6.72 9.25 4.78
CA VAL A 17 -7.09 7.95 4.23
C VAL A 17 -7.85 7.19 5.32
N PRO A 18 -9.18 7.03 5.20
CA PRO A 18 -9.96 6.30 6.18
C PRO A 18 -9.62 4.81 6.22
N SER A 19 -9.91 4.17 7.36
CA SER A 19 -9.78 2.73 7.52
C SER A 19 -10.73 1.97 6.57
N PRO A 20 -10.32 0.83 5.97
CA PRO A 20 -9.00 0.19 6.08
C PRO A 20 -7.94 0.86 5.20
N ILE A 21 -6.85 1.33 5.81
CA ILE A 21 -5.82 2.14 5.13
C ILE A 21 -4.97 1.36 4.12
N TRP A 22 -4.92 0.03 4.23
CA TRP A 22 -4.14 -0.84 3.36
C TRP A 22 -4.90 -1.25 2.08
N CYS A 23 -6.20 -0.94 2.02
CA CYS A 23 -7.03 -1.16 0.83
C CYS A 23 -8.15 -0.10 0.77
N PRO A 24 -7.81 1.19 0.73
CA PRO A 24 -8.75 2.27 0.92
C PRO A 24 -9.65 2.47 -0.30
N THR A 25 -10.92 2.80 -0.05
CA THR A 25 -11.92 3.16 -1.07
C THR A 25 -12.40 4.60 -0.92
N SER A 26 -11.78 5.37 -0.04
CA SER A 26 -12.11 6.77 0.20
C SER A 26 -10.86 7.61 0.48
N LEU A 27 -10.93 8.88 0.11
CA LEU A 27 -9.92 9.89 0.38
C LEU A 27 -10.63 11.17 0.82
N ILE A 28 -10.25 11.72 1.96
CA ILE A 28 -10.81 12.97 2.47
C ILE A 28 -9.75 14.05 2.34
N VAL A 29 -10.04 15.08 1.54
CA VAL A 29 -9.15 16.24 1.36
C VAL A 29 -9.88 17.48 1.86
N ASN A 30 -9.33 18.15 2.87
CA ASN A 30 -9.92 19.33 3.50
C ASN A 30 -11.40 19.11 3.90
N GLY A 31 -11.69 17.93 4.48
CA GLY A 31 -13.04 17.53 4.90
C GLY A 31 -13.97 17.06 3.78
N LYS A 32 -13.54 17.13 2.50
CA LYS A 32 -14.33 16.63 1.37
C LYS A 32 -13.93 15.20 1.02
N GLU A 33 -14.87 14.27 1.16
CA GLU A 33 -14.69 12.86 0.81
C GLU A 33 -14.88 12.62 -0.69
N THR A 34 -13.95 11.88 -1.30
CA THR A 34 -14.10 11.25 -2.61
C THR A 34 -14.04 9.74 -2.43
N ARG A 35 -14.95 9.00 -3.05
CA ARG A 35 -14.98 7.52 -3.00
C ARG A 35 -14.56 6.92 -4.33
N PHE A 36 -13.79 5.83 -4.23
CA PHE A 36 -13.29 5.03 -5.34
C PHE A 36 -13.83 3.61 -5.16
N LEU A 37 -14.74 3.21 -6.04
CA LEU A 37 -15.35 1.88 -5.97
C LEU A 37 -14.39 0.83 -6.54
N VAL A 38 -14.25 -0.29 -5.83
CA VAL A 38 -13.59 -1.49 -6.36
C VAL A 38 -14.59 -2.32 -7.16
N PRO A 39 -14.13 -3.14 -8.12
CA PRO A 39 -15.01 -4.04 -8.85
C PRO A 39 -15.77 -4.99 -7.91
N GLU A 40 -17.00 -5.33 -8.28
CA GLU A 40 -17.79 -6.32 -7.56
C GLU A 40 -17.15 -7.71 -7.68
N PRO A 41 -17.08 -8.49 -6.60
CA PRO A 41 -16.46 -9.80 -6.62
C PRO A 41 -17.33 -10.81 -7.37
N GLY A 42 -16.72 -11.56 -8.29
CA GLY A 42 -17.38 -12.70 -8.95
C GLY A 42 -17.40 -13.98 -8.10
N LEU A 43 -16.63 -14.03 -7.02
CA LEU A 43 -16.48 -15.17 -6.10
C LEU A 43 -16.25 -14.66 -4.67
N PRO A 44 -16.50 -15.50 -3.65
CA PRO A 44 -16.18 -15.15 -2.26
C PRO A 44 -14.71 -14.75 -2.09
N LEU A 45 -14.46 -13.66 -1.37
CA LEU A 45 -13.11 -13.16 -1.07
C LEU A 45 -12.67 -13.60 0.32
N ASN A 46 -11.38 -13.88 0.47
CA ASN A 46 -10.78 -14.19 1.78
C ASN A 46 -10.47 -12.93 2.60
N PHE A 47 -10.18 -11.80 1.93
CA PHE A 47 -9.82 -10.54 2.58
C PHE A 47 -10.69 -9.38 2.05
N VAL A 48 -10.81 -8.34 2.86
CA VAL A 48 -11.59 -7.14 2.52
C VAL A 48 -10.99 -6.44 1.30
N ASN A 49 -11.86 -5.98 0.39
CA ASN A 49 -11.50 -5.24 -0.82
C ASN A 49 -10.45 -5.92 -1.74
N SER A 50 -10.28 -7.25 -1.67
CA SER A 50 -9.30 -7.97 -2.51
C SER A 50 -9.51 -7.84 -4.01
N THR A 51 -10.71 -7.46 -4.47
CA THR A 51 -10.93 -7.12 -5.88
C THR A 51 -10.05 -5.95 -6.34
N GLY A 52 -9.60 -5.08 -5.42
CA GLY A 52 -8.66 -4.00 -5.71
C GLY A 52 -7.27 -4.46 -6.19
N MET A 53 -6.89 -5.73 -5.97
CA MET A 53 -5.65 -6.29 -6.52
C MET A 53 -5.61 -6.24 -8.06
N CYS A 54 -6.76 -6.05 -8.73
CA CYS A 54 -6.80 -5.84 -10.17
C CYS A 54 -5.99 -4.61 -10.62
N TYR A 55 -5.85 -3.58 -9.78
CA TYR A 55 -5.09 -2.37 -10.12
C TYR A 55 -3.60 -2.66 -10.21
N GLU A 56 -3.05 -3.46 -9.30
CA GLU A 56 -1.67 -3.90 -9.32
C GLU A 56 -1.41 -4.86 -10.51
N ALA A 57 -2.35 -5.78 -10.77
CA ALA A 57 -2.26 -6.67 -11.92
C ALA A 57 -2.24 -5.89 -13.26
N GLU A 58 -3.04 -4.82 -13.35
CA GLU A 58 -3.06 -3.94 -14.52
C GLU A 58 -1.75 -3.16 -14.67
N GLU A 59 -1.17 -2.64 -13.57
CA GLU A 59 0.14 -1.96 -13.60
C GLU A 59 1.25 -2.89 -14.13
N VAL A 60 1.29 -4.14 -13.67
CA VAL A 60 2.24 -5.15 -14.18
C VAL A 60 2.02 -5.38 -15.67
N ARG A 61 0.77 -5.53 -16.11
CA ARG A 61 0.44 -5.69 -17.54
C ARG A 61 0.94 -4.50 -18.35
N GLN A 62 0.76 -3.27 -17.87
CA GLN A 62 1.22 -2.06 -18.55
C GLN A 62 2.75 -1.98 -18.61
N CYS A 63 3.45 -2.36 -17.55
CA CYS A 63 4.92 -2.42 -17.54
C CYS A 63 5.45 -3.41 -18.59
N LEU A 64 4.87 -4.61 -18.64
CA LEU A 64 5.26 -5.64 -19.61
C LEU A 64 5.01 -5.22 -21.05
N LEU A 65 3.85 -4.60 -21.34
CA LEU A 65 3.53 -4.09 -22.68
C LEU A 65 4.49 -3.00 -23.13
N LYS A 66 5.05 -2.22 -22.20
CA LYS A 66 6.07 -1.19 -22.47
C LYS A 66 7.50 -1.74 -22.48
N GLY A 67 7.69 -3.04 -22.23
CA GLY A 67 9.02 -3.67 -22.14
C GLY A 67 9.84 -3.23 -20.92
N LEU A 68 9.18 -2.74 -19.87
CA LEU A 68 9.83 -2.35 -18.62
C LEU A 68 10.13 -3.58 -17.76
N LYS A 69 11.17 -3.48 -16.94
CA LYS A 69 11.62 -4.54 -16.02
C LYS A 69 11.20 -4.30 -14.56
N GLU A 70 10.58 -3.15 -14.29
CA GLU A 70 10.09 -2.72 -12.98
C GLU A 70 8.99 -1.68 -13.17
N SER A 71 8.20 -1.43 -12.11
CA SER A 71 7.21 -0.36 -12.09
C SER A 71 7.86 0.96 -11.70
N SER A 72 7.40 2.06 -12.30
CA SER A 72 7.79 3.40 -11.88
C SER A 72 7.12 3.83 -10.56
N VAL A 73 6.07 3.14 -10.13
CA VAL A 73 5.34 3.43 -8.87
C VAL A 73 5.96 2.68 -7.69
N MET A 74 6.51 1.49 -7.94
CA MET A 74 7.24 0.68 -6.96
C MET A 74 8.49 0.11 -7.64
N SER A 75 9.60 0.85 -7.55
CA SER A 75 10.87 0.42 -8.15
C SER A 75 11.55 -0.67 -7.31
N HIS A 76 12.55 -1.34 -7.89
CA HIS A 76 13.39 -2.29 -7.13
C HIS A 76 14.13 -1.59 -5.99
N ALA A 77 14.55 -0.34 -6.19
CA ALA A 77 15.22 0.46 -5.18
C ALA A 77 14.29 0.80 -4.01
N ASP A 78 13.04 1.18 -4.28
CA ASP A 78 12.04 1.45 -3.24
C ASP A 78 11.72 0.17 -2.45
N SER A 79 11.59 -0.96 -3.16
CA SER A 79 11.36 -2.27 -2.54
C SER A 79 12.50 -2.66 -1.60
N LEU A 80 13.75 -2.43 -2.02
CA LEU A 80 14.92 -2.70 -1.19
C LEU A 80 14.97 -1.77 0.03
N LEU A 81 14.72 -0.47 -0.16
CA LEU A 81 14.69 0.49 0.94
C LEU A 81 13.63 0.14 1.99
N LEU A 82 12.44 -0.28 1.57
CA LEU A 82 11.39 -0.74 2.47
C LEU A 82 11.84 -1.97 3.27
N ALA A 83 12.44 -2.96 2.60
CA ALA A 83 12.96 -4.16 3.27
C ALA A 83 14.05 -3.82 4.30
N GLU A 84 15.00 -2.94 3.95
CA GLU A 84 16.06 -2.49 4.86
C GLU A 84 15.49 -1.76 6.09
N VAL A 85 14.49 -0.89 5.89
CA VAL A 85 13.82 -0.18 6.99
C VAL A 85 13.06 -1.15 7.89
N GLU A 86 12.32 -2.10 7.32
CA GLU A 86 11.61 -3.12 8.08
C GLU A 86 12.58 -3.99 8.90
N ASP A 87 13.68 -4.41 8.31
CA ASP A 87 14.74 -5.19 8.97
C ASP A 87 15.41 -4.42 10.10
N GLU A 88 15.71 -3.14 9.90
CA GLU A 88 16.27 -2.29 10.95
C GLU A 88 15.29 -2.09 12.12
N VAL A 89 14.00 -1.91 11.83
CA VAL A 89 12.96 -1.82 12.87
C VAL A 89 12.90 -3.12 13.68
N ARG A 90 12.93 -4.30 13.02
CA ARG A 90 12.99 -5.60 13.70
C ARG A 90 14.22 -5.73 14.58
N ARG A 91 15.39 -5.35 14.04
CA ARG A 91 16.68 -5.42 14.74
C ARG A 91 16.69 -4.57 16.00
N GLN A 92 16.13 -3.35 15.95
CA GLN A 92 16.04 -2.45 17.11
C GLN A 92 15.20 -3.02 18.26
N VAL A 93 14.23 -3.89 17.98
CA VAL A 93 13.40 -4.55 19.00
C VAL A 93 13.85 -5.98 19.32
N GLY A 94 14.99 -6.42 18.79
CA GLY A 94 15.58 -7.73 19.06
C GLY A 94 14.89 -8.92 18.38
N VAL A 95 14.08 -8.68 17.34
CA VAL A 95 13.45 -9.74 16.54
C VAL A 95 14.41 -10.19 15.44
N VAL A 96 14.90 -11.42 15.56
CA VAL A 96 15.88 -12.01 14.62
C VAL A 96 15.32 -13.29 14.01
N TYR A 97 15.48 -13.43 12.69
CA TYR A 97 15.13 -14.65 11.95
C TYR A 97 16.39 -15.41 11.51
N SER A 98 16.24 -16.69 11.19
CA SER A 98 17.35 -17.52 10.69
C SER A 98 17.95 -17.01 9.38
N GLN A 99 17.20 -16.24 8.61
CA GLN A 99 17.57 -15.68 7.31
C GLN A 99 18.47 -14.44 7.44
N ASP A 100 18.54 -13.83 8.63
CA ASP A 100 19.37 -12.64 8.88
C ASP A 100 20.88 -12.98 8.95
N GLY A 101 21.24 -14.28 8.92
CA GLY A 101 22.61 -14.79 9.14
C GLY A 101 23.13 -15.73 8.05
N GLN A 102 22.91 -15.43 6.77
CA GLN A 102 23.54 -16.11 5.64
C GLN A 102 24.55 -15.22 4.90
#